data_AF-A0A920NMT2-F1
#
_entry.id   AF-A0A920NMT2-F1
#
_cell.length_a   1.000
_cell.length_b   1.000
_cell.length_c   1.000
_cell.angle_alpha   90.00
_cell.angle_beta   90.00
_cell.angle_gamma   90.00
#
_symmetry.space_group_name_H-M   'P 1'
#
loop_
_entity.id
_entity.type
_entity.pdbx_description
1 polymer ?
#
loop_
_entity_poly.entity_id
_entity_poly.type
_entity_poly.pdbx_seq_one_letter_code
_entity_poly.pdbx_strand_id
1 'polypeptide(L)'
;MNNPQSDHSQYFESLFDTQPTADDLFEKANQIKDSNPNQKELHDFLELGHLTIVNKTISEANKIDEWFDIIHELILDSKLTVGHLINQRARYYGNKTCFQEIDGNQIRKFTYQDIWDQIIQIGQALCAIKTVSDKNITIGIFTENSIRGALIDLACLSFHITIVPIPVTSHSRSSGFHY
;
A
#
# COMPACT_ATOMS: atom_id res chain seq x y z
N MET A 1 -22.16 6.95 -10.11
CA MET A 1 -20.92 7.43 -9.47
C MET A 1 -21.08 7.20 -7.98
N ASN A 2 -20.61 6.06 -7.47
CA ASN A 2 -20.61 5.79 -6.03
C ASN A 2 -19.48 6.62 -5.41
N ASN A 3 -19.79 7.36 -4.35
CA ASN A 3 -18.81 8.13 -3.61
C ASN A 3 -17.98 7.12 -2.80
N PRO A 4 -16.68 6.93 -3.02
CA PRO A 4 -15.99 5.81 -2.40
C PRO A 4 -15.83 5.91 -0.86
N GLN A 5 -16.11 7.08 -0.25
CA GLN A 5 -16.36 7.17 1.20
C GLN A 5 -17.59 6.36 1.64
N SER A 6 -18.61 6.22 0.78
CA SER A 6 -19.80 5.41 1.06
C SER A 6 -19.50 3.92 1.12
N ASP A 7 -18.52 3.42 0.38
CA ASP A 7 -18.25 1.98 0.31
C ASP A 7 -17.50 1.48 1.55
N HIS A 8 -16.60 2.29 2.13
CA HIS A 8 -15.99 2.01 3.43
C HIS A 8 -17.01 2.11 4.58
N SER A 9 -17.88 3.12 4.55
CA SER A 9 -18.98 3.22 5.51
C SER A 9 -19.91 2.01 5.40
N GLN A 10 -20.24 1.55 4.20
CA GLN A 10 -21.07 0.35 4.00
C GLN A 10 -20.42 -0.93 4.50
N TYR A 11 -19.13 -1.15 4.23
CA TYR A 11 -18.44 -2.34 4.75
C TYR A 11 -18.32 -2.30 6.28
N PHE A 12 -17.96 -1.13 6.83
CA PHE A 12 -17.90 -0.93 8.28
C PHE A 12 -19.28 -1.14 8.94
N GLU A 13 -20.34 -0.56 8.39
CA GLU A 13 -21.73 -0.73 8.84
C GLU A 13 -22.22 -2.18 8.67
N SER A 14 -21.73 -2.91 7.66
CA SER A 14 -22.05 -4.34 7.49
C SER A 14 -21.36 -5.23 8.52
N LEU A 15 -20.27 -4.77 9.11
CA LEU A 15 -19.52 -5.50 10.13
C LEU A 15 -19.97 -5.15 11.54
N PHE A 16 -20.39 -3.90 11.76
CA PHE A 16 -20.78 -3.39 13.06
C PHE A 16 -22.07 -2.56 12.94
N ASP A 17 -23.14 -3.03 13.58
CA ASP A 17 -24.45 -2.34 13.61
C ASP A 17 -24.39 -0.98 14.35
N THR A 18 -23.38 -0.80 15.21
CA THR A 18 -23.11 0.43 15.97
C THR A 18 -21.60 0.71 15.98
N GLN A 19 -21.17 1.84 16.56
CA GLN A 19 -19.75 2.12 16.70
C GLN A 19 -19.08 1.02 17.56
N PRO A 20 -18.10 0.28 17.03
CA PRO A 20 -17.48 -0.83 17.73
C PRO A 20 -16.61 -0.34 18.88
N THR A 21 -16.62 -1.10 19.97
CA THR A 21 -15.63 -1.01 21.03
C THR A 21 -14.32 -1.67 20.61
N ALA A 22 -13.27 -1.50 21.42
CA ALA A 22 -12.02 -2.21 21.15
C ALA A 22 -12.24 -3.73 21.19
N ASP A 23 -13.01 -4.23 22.16
CA ASP A 23 -13.27 -5.67 22.31
C ASP A 23 -14.01 -6.25 21.10
N ASP A 24 -14.96 -5.51 20.51
CA ASP A 24 -15.64 -5.93 19.28
C ASP A 24 -14.66 -6.08 18.10
N LEU A 25 -13.67 -5.17 17.99
CA LEU A 25 -12.63 -5.23 16.95
C LEU A 25 -11.72 -6.45 17.15
N PHE A 26 -11.31 -6.72 18.40
CA PHE A 26 -10.50 -7.89 18.77
C PHE A 26 -11.27 -9.20 18.52
N GLU A 27 -12.53 -9.26 18.93
CA GLU A 27 -13.38 -10.43 18.72
C GLU A 27 -13.53 -10.71 17.22
N LYS A 28 -13.78 -9.66 16.42
CA LYS A 28 -13.91 -9.82 14.97
C LYS A 28 -12.63 -10.30 14.31
N ALA A 29 -11.48 -9.76 14.71
CA ALA A 29 -10.19 -10.21 14.19
C ALA A 29 -9.95 -11.69 14.47
N ASN A 30 -10.22 -12.14 15.69
CA ASN A 30 -10.08 -13.54 16.09
C ASN A 30 -11.08 -14.45 15.37
N GLN A 31 -12.35 -14.04 15.26
CA GLN A 31 -13.37 -14.78 14.49
C GLN A 31 -12.93 -15.00 13.04
N ILE A 32 -12.38 -13.96 12.39
CA ILE A 32 -11.88 -14.07 11.02
C ILE A 32 -10.73 -15.06 10.97
N LYS A 33 -9.76 -14.96 11.89
CA LYS A 33 -8.61 -15.86 11.95
C LYS A 33 -9.02 -17.32 12.12
N ASP A 34 -9.99 -17.59 12.99
CA ASP A 34 -10.47 -18.95 13.29
C ASP A 34 -11.34 -19.55 12.17
N SER A 35 -11.88 -18.72 11.27
CA SER A 35 -12.79 -19.14 10.21
C SER A 35 -12.13 -19.71 8.95
N ASN A 36 -10.80 -19.86 8.94
CA ASN A 36 -10.00 -20.19 7.76
C ASN A 36 -10.31 -19.26 6.56
N PRO A 37 -10.04 -17.95 6.73
CA PRO A 37 -10.51 -16.91 5.82
C PRO A 37 -9.75 -16.95 4.50
N ASN A 38 -10.40 -16.51 3.42
CA ASN A 38 -9.68 -16.29 2.18
C ASN A 38 -8.89 -14.97 2.22
N GLN A 39 -7.92 -14.83 1.30
CA GLN A 39 -7.05 -13.65 1.25
C GLN A 39 -7.83 -12.32 1.16
N LYS A 40 -8.93 -12.31 0.41
CA LYS A 40 -9.75 -11.11 0.23
C LYS A 40 -10.42 -10.70 1.53
N GLU A 41 -10.94 -11.64 2.31
CA GLU A 41 -11.56 -11.37 3.61
C GLU A 41 -10.56 -10.75 4.60
N LEU A 42 -9.33 -11.27 4.63
CA LEU A 42 -8.27 -10.69 5.45
C LEU A 42 -7.90 -9.27 4.99
N HIS A 43 -7.76 -9.05 3.67
CA HIS A 43 -7.47 -7.71 3.14
C HIS A 43 -8.59 -6.73 3.41
N ASP A 44 -9.84 -7.15 3.26
CA ASP A 44 -11.01 -6.31 3.55
C ASP A 44 -11.06 -5.96 5.05
N PHE A 45 -10.72 -6.88 5.96
CA PHE A 45 -10.65 -6.56 7.40
C PHE A 45 -9.50 -5.61 7.75
N LEU A 46 -8.33 -5.81 7.15
CA LEU A 46 -7.17 -4.93 7.34
C LEU A 46 -7.46 -3.47 6.96
N GLU A 47 -8.51 -3.23 6.16
CA GLU A 47 -9.00 -1.88 5.88
C GLU A 47 -9.51 -1.12 7.08
N LEU A 48 -10.03 -1.79 8.08
CA LEU A 48 -10.50 -1.12 9.28
C LEU A 48 -9.37 -0.32 9.94
N GLY A 49 -8.12 -0.81 9.85
CA GLY A 49 -6.95 -0.16 10.45
C GLY A 49 -6.65 1.25 9.92
N HIS A 50 -7.15 1.64 8.75
CA HIS A 50 -6.95 3.02 8.27
C HIS A 50 -8.04 4.00 8.71
N LEU A 51 -9.14 3.50 9.28
CA LEU A 51 -10.26 4.34 9.68
C LEU A 51 -9.94 5.06 10.99
N THR A 52 -10.13 6.38 11.00
CA THR A 52 -9.90 7.20 12.19
C THR A 52 -10.70 6.71 13.41
N ILE A 53 -11.91 6.22 13.18
CA ILE A 53 -12.78 5.72 14.25
C ILE A 53 -12.17 4.50 14.95
N VAL A 54 -11.61 3.57 14.18
CA VAL A 54 -10.95 2.36 14.69
C VAL A 54 -9.70 2.73 15.48
N ASN A 55 -8.84 3.56 14.89
CA ASN A 55 -7.60 4.00 15.54
C ASN A 55 -7.86 4.76 16.84
N LYS A 56 -8.91 5.59 16.88
CA LYS A 56 -9.34 6.30 18.09
C LYS A 56 -9.86 5.33 19.15
N THR A 57 -10.76 4.41 18.79
CA THR A 57 -11.30 3.38 19.70
C THR A 57 -10.17 2.56 20.35
N ILE A 58 -9.19 2.10 19.57
CA ILE A 58 -8.06 1.31 20.09
C ILE A 58 -7.16 2.15 21.01
N SER A 59 -6.87 3.40 20.62
CA SER A 59 -6.03 4.31 21.42
C SER A 59 -6.70 4.68 22.74
N GLU A 60 -8.00 4.95 22.74
CA GLU A 60 -8.77 5.30 23.95
C GLU A 60 -8.89 4.11 24.92
N ALA A 61 -8.89 2.89 24.39
CA ALA A 61 -8.84 1.66 25.19
C ALA A 61 -7.43 1.29 25.67
N ASN A 62 -6.39 2.03 25.26
CA ASN A 62 -4.98 1.76 25.56
C ASN A 62 -4.53 0.34 25.12
N LYS A 63 -4.98 -0.10 23.93
CA LYS A 63 -4.69 -1.44 23.37
C LYS A 63 -3.87 -1.42 22.07
N ILE A 64 -2.98 -0.43 21.94
CA ILE A 64 -2.26 -0.17 20.68
C ILE A 64 -1.34 -1.35 20.32
N ASP A 65 -0.60 -1.87 21.30
CA ASP A 65 0.36 -2.95 21.08
C ASP A 65 -0.36 -4.26 20.72
N GLU A 66 -1.44 -4.64 21.45
CA GLU A 66 -2.19 -5.85 21.12
C GLU A 66 -2.87 -5.75 19.75
N TRP A 67 -3.35 -4.56 19.39
CA TRP A 67 -3.94 -4.35 18.07
C TRP A 67 -2.89 -4.46 16.96
N PHE A 68 -1.70 -3.91 17.18
CA PHE A 68 -0.59 -4.02 16.24
C PHE A 68 -0.20 -5.48 16.00
N ASP A 69 -0.10 -6.28 17.07
CA ASP A 69 0.26 -7.70 16.97
C ASP A 69 -0.73 -8.47 16.09
N ILE A 70 -2.03 -8.26 16.28
CA ILE A 70 -3.08 -8.88 15.45
C ILE A 70 -3.00 -8.42 14.00
N ILE A 71 -2.88 -7.11 13.75
CA ILE A 71 -2.78 -6.59 12.39
C ILE A 71 -1.54 -7.15 11.68
N HIS A 72 -0.42 -7.25 12.39
CA HIS A 72 0.81 -7.82 11.86
C HIS A 72 0.65 -9.29 11.48
N GLU A 73 0.03 -10.11 12.34
CA GLU A 73 -0.28 -11.50 12.01
C GLU A 73 -1.16 -11.63 10.77
N LEU A 74 -2.24 -10.84 10.69
CA LEU A 74 -3.16 -10.85 9.55
C LEU A 74 -2.47 -10.37 8.24
N ILE A 75 -1.52 -9.44 8.32
CA ILE A 75 -0.69 -9.02 7.16
C ILE A 75 0.15 -10.19 6.65
N LEU A 76 0.79 -10.94 7.56
CA LEU A 76 1.63 -12.09 7.20
C LEU A 76 0.79 -13.21 6.57
N ASP A 77 -0.34 -13.55 7.19
CA ASP A 77 -1.23 -14.63 6.72
C ASP A 77 -1.85 -14.31 5.36
N SER A 78 -2.26 -13.05 5.17
CA SER A 78 -2.88 -12.60 3.93
C SER A 78 -1.90 -12.25 2.83
N LYS A 79 -0.59 -12.22 3.11
CA LYS A 79 0.44 -11.73 2.19
C LYS A 79 0.07 -10.35 1.62
N LEU A 80 -0.42 -9.45 2.47
CA LEU A 80 -0.77 -8.09 2.04
C LEU A 80 0.50 -7.37 1.55
N THR A 81 0.45 -6.82 0.34
CA THR A 81 1.61 -6.18 -0.29
C THR A 81 1.36 -4.69 -0.53
N VAL A 82 2.43 -3.95 -0.83
CA VAL A 82 2.34 -2.53 -1.23
C VAL A 82 1.40 -2.36 -2.44
N GLY A 83 1.42 -3.30 -3.38
CA GLY A 83 0.51 -3.28 -4.54
C GLY A 83 -0.96 -3.40 -4.14
N HIS A 84 -1.28 -4.24 -3.15
CA HIS A 84 -2.64 -4.35 -2.62
C HIS A 84 -3.09 -3.04 -1.97
N LEU A 85 -2.24 -2.44 -1.14
CA LEU A 85 -2.51 -1.16 -0.48
C LEU A 85 -2.77 -0.04 -1.49
N ILE A 86 -1.94 0.10 -2.53
CA ILE A 86 -2.10 1.18 -3.52
C ILE A 86 -3.34 0.96 -4.38
N ASN A 87 -3.58 -0.27 -4.86
CA ASN A 87 -4.78 -0.61 -5.63
C ASN A 87 -6.05 -0.24 -4.88
N GLN A 88 -6.10 -0.60 -3.61
CA GLN A 88 -7.19 -0.26 -2.72
C GLN A 88 -7.35 1.26 -2.58
N ARG A 89 -6.27 2.02 -2.35
CA ARG A 89 -6.36 3.48 -2.31
C ARG A 89 -6.85 4.07 -3.64
N ALA A 90 -6.50 3.49 -4.78
CA ALA A 90 -7.04 3.90 -6.07
C ALA A 90 -8.54 3.60 -6.19
N ARG A 91 -8.99 2.43 -5.74
CA ARG A 91 -10.42 2.07 -5.72
C ARG A 91 -11.25 3.03 -4.88
N TYR A 92 -10.74 3.43 -3.71
CA TYR A 92 -11.51 4.23 -2.74
C TYR A 92 -11.22 5.74 -2.74
N TYR A 93 -10.11 6.15 -3.29
CA TYR A 93 -9.71 7.56 -3.29
C TYR A 93 -9.23 7.95 -4.68
N GLY A 94 -9.70 7.26 -5.72
CA GLY A 94 -9.19 7.36 -7.10
C GLY A 94 -8.99 8.79 -7.58
N ASN A 95 -9.97 9.68 -7.34
CA ASN A 95 -9.92 11.08 -7.78
C ASN A 95 -9.19 12.02 -6.80
N LYS A 96 -8.82 11.56 -5.60
CA LYS A 96 -8.07 12.36 -4.62
C LYS A 96 -6.60 12.44 -5.05
N THR A 97 -6.00 13.60 -4.81
CA THR A 97 -4.57 13.81 -5.05
C THR A 97 -3.73 12.93 -4.12
N CYS A 98 -2.81 12.17 -4.70
CA CYS A 98 -1.83 11.32 -4.03
C CYS A 98 -0.45 11.99 -4.01
N PHE A 99 0.02 12.50 -5.17
CA PHE A 99 1.27 13.25 -5.28
C PHE A 99 1.06 14.64 -5.86
N GLN A 100 1.97 15.54 -5.51
CA GLN A 100 2.09 16.86 -6.12
C GLN A 100 3.55 17.10 -6.51
N GLU A 101 3.75 17.57 -7.74
CA GLU A 101 5.05 17.96 -8.26
C GLU A 101 5.04 19.47 -8.51
N ILE A 102 6.08 20.16 -8.04
CA ILE A 102 6.27 21.59 -8.25
C ILE A 102 7.23 21.75 -9.43
N ASP A 103 6.73 22.32 -10.52
CA ASP A 103 7.51 22.64 -11.72
C ASP A 103 7.49 24.15 -11.93
N GLY A 104 8.52 24.82 -11.40
CA GLY A 104 8.58 26.29 -11.32
C GLY A 104 7.38 26.85 -10.55
N ASN A 105 6.50 27.57 -11.24
CA ASN A 105 5.28 28.16 -10.67
C ASN A 105 4.03 27.30 -10.86
N GLN A 106 4.15 26.10 -11.46
CA GLN A 106 3.04 25.20 -11.68
C GLN A 106 3.04 24.06 -10.67
N ILE A 107 1.85 23.66 -10.22
CA ILE A 107 1.66 22.48 -9.39
C ILE A 107 0.93 21.43 -10.21
N ARG A 108 1.64 20.36 -10.56
CA ARG A 108 1.03 19.18 -11.17
C ARG A 108 0.54 18.25 -10.08
N LYS A 109 -0.71 17.79 -10.19
CA LYS A 109 -1.32 16.85 -9.23
C LYS A 109 -1.50 15.50 -9.90
N PHE A 110 -1.21 14.44 -9.16
CA PHE A 110 -1.44 13.06 -9.58
C PHE A 110 -2.42 12.43 -8.60
N THR A 111 -3.50 11.87 -9.12
CA THR A 111 -4.52 11.21 -8.30
C THR A 111 -4.12 9.78 -7.94
N TYR A 112 -4.79 9.16 -6.96
CA TYR A 112 -4.51 7.76 -6.64
C TYR A 112 -4.74 6.82 -7.84
N GLN A 113 -5.73 7.10 -8.68
CA GLN A 113 -5.97 6.33 -9.90
C GLN A 113 -4.81 6.51 -10.90
N ASP A 114 -4.36 7.75 -11.13
CA ASP A 114 -3.23 8.02 -12.05
C ASP A 114 -1.95 7.30 -11.61
N ILE A 115 -1.72 7.21 -10.30
CA ILE A 115 -0.55 6.54 -9.72
C ILE A 115 -0.66 5.03 -9.88
N TRP A 116 -1.82 4.46 -9.59
CA TRP A 116 -2.03 3.02 -9.74
C TRP A 116 -1.91 2.57 -11.19
N ASP A 117 -2.50 3.29 -12.13
CA ASP A 117 -2.41 2.96 -13.55
C ASP A 117 -0.95 3.00 -14.04
N GLN A 118 -0.16 3.98 -13.60
CA GLN A 118 1.26 4.07 -13.93
C GLN A 118 2.09 2.95 -13.28
N ILE A 119 1.81 2.60 -12.03
CA ILE A 119 2.46 1.47 -11.33
C ILE A 119 2.23 0.17 -12.09
N ILE A 120 1.00 -0.09 -12.55
CA ILE A 120 0.66 -1.27 -13.34
C ILE A 120 1.45 -1.28 -14.65
N GLN A 121 1.48 -0.17 -15.39
CA GLN A 121 2.21 -0.08 -16.66
C GLN A 121 3.72 -0.33 -16.48
N ILE A 122 4.34 0.31 -15.48
CA ILE A 122 5.76 0.13 -15.17
C ILE A 122 6.04 -1.31 -14.74
N GLY A 123 5.22 -1.85 -13.84
CA GLY A 123 5.36 -3.22 -13.35
C GLY A 123 5.25 -4.26 -14.46
N GLN A 124 4.30 -4.10 -15.38
CA GLN A 124 4.17 -4.95 -16.56
C GLN A 124 5.43 -4.92 -17.44
N ALA A 125 5.98 -3.73 -17.69
CA ALA A 125 7.21 -3.59 -18.46
C ALA A 125 8.41 -4.26 -17.77
N LEU A 126 8.57 -4.07 -16.45
CA LEU A 126 9.65 -4.69 -15.68
C LEU A 126 9.51 -6.22 -15.62
N CYS A 127 8.29 -6.74 -15.47
CA CYS A 127 8.01 -8.18 -15.53
C CYS A 127 8.31 -8.78 -16.91
N ALA A 128 8.03 -8.05 -17.99
CA ALA A 128 8.40 -8.47 -19.34
C ALA A 128 9.92 -8.58 -19.51
N ILE A 129 10.67 -7.58 -19.01
CA ILE A 129 12.15 -7.62 -19.01
C ILE A 129 12.67 -8.81 -18.20
N LYS A 130 12.11 -9.03 -17.00
CA LYS A 130 12.47 -10.16 -16.12
C LYS A 130 12.31 -11.49 -16.86
N THR A 131 11.16 -11.69 -17.52
CA THR A 131 10.85 -12.90 -18.30
C THR A 131 11.86 -13.15 -19.41
N VAL A 132 12.28 -12.11 -20.14
CA VAL A 132 13.26 -12.24 -21.23
C VAL A 132 14.67 -12.56 -20.71
N SER A 133 15.01 -12.06 -19.53
CA SER A 133 16.36 -12.21 -18.96
C SER A 133 16.65 -13.56 -18.30
N ASP A 134 15.62 -14.39 -18.08
CA ASP A 134 15.65 -15.65 -17.31
C ASP A 134 16.40 -15.55 -15.97
N LYS A 135 16.41 -14.35 -15.38
CA LYS A 135 17.11 -14.01 -14.15
C LYS A 135 16.25 -13.10 -13.29
N ASN A 136 16.49 -13.16 -11.97
CA ASN A 136 16.00 -12.12 -11.09
C ASN A 136 16.72 -10.80 -11.41
N ILE A 137 15.95 -9.79 -11.76
CA ILE A 137 16.47 -8.45 -12.02
C ILE A 137 16.51 -7.65 -10.71
N THR A 138 17.54 -6.84 -10.55
CA THR A 138 17.61 -5.79 -9.53
C THR A 138 17.63 -4.44 -10.24
N ILE A 139 16.76 -3.54 -9.83
CA ILE A 139 16.65 -2.20 -10.42
C ILE A 139 17.42 -1.21 -9.55
N GLY A 140 18.34 -0.47 -10.15
CA GLY A 140 19.00 0.65 -9.50
C GLY A 140 18.27 1.95 -9.86
N ILE A 141 17.84 2.74 -8.87
CA ILE A 141 17.25 4.06 -9.10
C ILE A 141 18.30 5.13 -8.81
N PHE A 142 18.74 5.84 -9.85
CA PHE A 142 19.60 7.01 -9.73
C PHE A 142 18.85 8.23 -10.27
N THR A 143 18.17 8.95 -9.37
CA THR A 143 17.37 10.13 -9.70
C THR A 143 17.29 11.06 -8.51
N GLU A 144 17.16 12.35 -8.79
CA GLU A 144 16.67 13.31 -7.80
C GLU A 144 15.23 12.96 -7.38
N ASN A 145 14.77 13.56 -6.28
CA ASN A 145 13.40 13.40 -5.82
C ASN A 145 12.42 13.84 -6.92
N SER A 146 11.71 12.88 -7.50
CA SER A 146 10.81 13.10 -8.63
C SER A 146 9.68 12.09 -8.61
N ILE A 147 8.56 12.44 -9.24
CA ILE A 147 7.43 11.51 -9.37
C ILE A 147 7.83 10.23 -10.11
N ARG A 148 8.74 10.34 -11.09
CA ARG A 148 9.24 9.20 -11.87
C ARG A 148 10.00 8.21 -11.00
N GLY A 149 10.89 8.71 -10.14
CA GLY A 149 11.61 7.88 -9.18
C GLY A 149 10.66 7.14 -8.23
N ALA A 150 9.70 7.86 -7.67
CA ALA A 150 8.69 7.29 -6.79
C ALA A 150 7.84 6.21 -7.48
N LEU A 151 7.40 6.44 -8.72
CA LEU A 151 6.60 5.47 -9.48
C LEU A 151 7.36 4.17 -9.77
N ILE A 152 8.65 4.25 -10.11
CA ILE A 152 9.49 3.06 -10.33
C ILE A 152 9.67 2.29 -9.02
N ASP A 153 9.94 2.99 -7.91
CA ASP A 153 10.09 2.38 -6.59
C ASP A 153 8.81 1.65 -6.15
N LEU A 154 7.67 2.34 -6.20
CA LEU A 154 6.37 1.76 -5.87
C LEU A 154 6.00 0.59 -6.78
N ALA A 155 6.33 0.64 -8.07
CA ALA A 155 6.14 -0.49 -8.97
C ALA A 155 7.03 -1.68 -8.58
N CYS A 156 8.30 -1.46 -8.24
CA CYS A 156 9.18 -2.54 -7.81
C CYS A 156 8.66 -3.20 -6.53
N LEU A 157 8.24 -2.41 -5.53
CA LEU A 157 7.63 -2.92 -4.29
C LEU A 157 6.32 -3.67 -4.55
N SER A 158 5.48 -3.18 -5.46
CA SER A 158 4.19 -3.80 -5.78
C SER A 158 4.33 -5.16 -6.47
N PHE A 159 5.37 -5.32 -7.28
CA PHE A 159 5.62 -6.53 -8.09
C PHE A 159 6.75 -7.41 -7.56
N HIS A 160 7.24 -7.16 -6.33
CA HIS A 160 8.29 -7.95 -5.68
C HIS A 160 9.60 -7.99 -6.49
N ILE A 161 9.98 -6.85 -7.06
CA ILE A 161 11.24 -6.66 -7.78
C ILE A 161 12.22 -5.95 -6.84
N THR A 162 13.43 -6.49 -6.71
CA THR A 162 14.46 -5.91 -5.85
C THR A 162 14.86 -4.53 -6.37
N ILE A 163 14.82 -3.54 -5.48
CA ILE A 163 15.12 -2.14 -5.77
C ILE A 163 16.30 -1.66 -4.91
N VAL A 164 17.20 -0.88 -5.51
CA VAL A 164 18.34 -0.26 -4.81
C VAL A 164 18.36 1.23 -5.16
N PRO A 165 18.01 2.14 -4.23
CA PRO A 165 18.20 3.57 -4.44
C PRO A 165 19.70 3.90 -4.40
N ILE A 166 20.16 4.65 -5.39
CA ILE A 166 21.55 5.10 -5.51
C ILE A 166 21.58 6.60 -5.17
N PRO A 167 22.32 7.02 -4.12
CA PRO A 167 22.38 8.44 -3.76
C PRO A 167 22.92 9.28 -4.91
N VAL A 168 22.24 10.38 -5.25
CA VAL A 168 22.68 11.32 -6.32
C VAL A 168 24.00 12.01 -6.01
N THR A 169 24.42 11.99 -4.74
CA THR A 169 25.70 12.52 -4.26
C THR A 169 26.86 11.51 -4.40
N SER A 170 26.58 10.29 -4.87
CA SER A 170 27.59 9.26 -5.07
C SER A 170 28.52 9.64 -6.22
N HIS A 171 29.78 9.93 -5.92
CA HIS A 171 30.80 10.12 -6.95
C HIS A 171 31.20 8.77 -7.54
N SER A 172 31.56 8.74 -8.82
CA SER A 172 31.85 7.53 -9.62
C SER A 172 32.94 6.58 -9.07
N ARG A 173 33.59 6.91 -7.95
CA ARG A 173 34.67 6.11 -7.33
C ARG A 173 34.24 5.29 -6.11
N SER A 174 33.02 5.48 -5.58
CA SER A 174 32.55 4.79 -4.37
C SER A 174 31.48 3.71 -4.62
N SER A 175 30.91 3.65 -5.82
CA SER A 175 29.97 2.62 -6.25
C SER A 175 30.72 1.49 -6.94
N GLY A 176 31.44 0.70 -6.14
CA GLY A 176 32.04 -0.57 -6.57
C GLY A 176 30.96 -1.60 -6.90
N PHE A 177 30.27 -1.43 -8.02
CA PHE A 177 29.53 -2.51 -8.65
C PHE A 177 30.52 -3.36 -9.45
N HIS A 178 31.12 -4.34 -8.79
CA HIS A 178 31.75 -5.45 -9.49
C HIS A 178 30.62 -6.38 -9.97
N TYR A 179 30.32 -6.31 -11.26
CA TYR A 179 29.52 -7.31 -11.98
C TYR A 179 30.33 -8.59 -12.20
#